data_AF-A0A1M6UI08-F1
#
_entry.id   AF-A0A1M6UI08-F1
#
_cell.length_a   1.000
_cell.length_b   1.000
_cell.length_c   1.000
_cell.angle_alpha   90.00
_cell.angle_beta   90.00
_cell.angle_gamma   90.00
#
_symmetry.space_group_name_H-M   'P 1'
#
loop_
_entity.id
_entity.type
_entity.pdbx_description
1 polymer ?
#
loop_
_entity_poly.entity_id
_entity_poly.type
_entity_poly.pdbx_seq_one_letter_code
_entity_poly.pdbx_strand_id
1 'polypeptide(L)'
;MLKKAFLISATAALVFSACGSDNSASTSGSGPQVLSCSANAISDDTFIMEVVTENVTMTTTTTIAGNLANIEYDLSYAPQVPAAYVQQDCDDNKKEAEEKNAQIICSDHSIIIKEVQPADISFEDALKSAENSCRQMIH
;
A
#
# COMPACT_ATOMS: atom_id res chain seq x y z
N MET A 1 -11.19 7.43 16.45
CA MET A 1 -10.96 6.04 16.89
C MET A 1 -10.73 5.15 15.67
N LEU A 2 -9.64 5.37 14.95
CA LEU A 2 -9.25 4.62 13.75
C LEU A 2 -8.15 3.62 14.16
N LYS A 3 -8.58 2.51 14.79
CA LYS A 3 -7.68 1.42 15.21
C LYS A 3 -8.08 0.06 14.64
N LYS A 4 -9.12 -0.03 13.78
CA LYS A 4 -9.88 -1.29 13.69
C LYS A 4 -10.40 -1.77 12.34
N ALA A 5 -10.04 -1.19 11.19
CA ALA A 5 -10.55 -1.74 9.92
C ALA A 5 -9.49 -1.99 8.83
N PHE A 6 -8.45 -1.18 8.75
CA PHE A 6 -7.29 -1.49 7.91
C PHE A 6 -6.01 -1.35 8.73
N LEU A 7 -5.86 -2.24 9.71
CA LEU A 7 -4.54 -2.65 10.18
C LEU A 7 -3.94 -3.65 9.17
N ILE A 8 -3.87 -3.26 7.90
CA ILE A 8 -2.68 -3.62 7.13
C ILE A 8 -1.70 -2.52 7.51
N SER A 9 -1.18 -2.64 8.73
CA SER A 9 0.08 -2.04 9.14
C SER A 9 1.19 -2.76 8.37
N ALA A 10 1.14 -2.66 7.06
CA ALA A 10 2.33 -2.53 6.26
C ALA A 10 2.27 -1.05 5.87
N THR A 11 2.99 -0.13 6.50
CA THR A 11 4.45 -0.17 6.52
C THR A 11 4.99 -1.22 5.54
N ALA A 12 4.54 -1.15 4.28
CA ALA A 12 5.46 -1.40 3.19
C ALA A 12 6.61 -0.46 3.51
N ALA A 13 7.72 -1.06 3.91
CA ALA A 13 8.89 -0.39 4.41
C ALA A 13 9.52 0.42 3.26
N LEU A 14 8.89 1.55 2.95
CA LEU A 14 9.49 2.75 2.42
C LEU A 14 9.45 3.81 3.53
N VAL A 15 9.75 3.39 4.75
CA VAL A 15 10.27 4.30 5.77
C VAL A 15 11.72 4.52 5.35
N PHE A 16 11.93 5.59 4.60
CA PHE A 16 13.20 6.32 4.56
C PHE A 16 13.81 6.31 5.95
N SER A 17 15.00 5.75 6.07
CA SER A 17 15.71 5.61 7.33
C SER A 17 15.95 6.99 7.96
N ALA A 18 15.07 7.43 8.86
CA ALA A 18 15.37 8.47 9.82
C ALA A 18 14.39 8.42 11.02
N CYS A 19 14.97 8.27 12.21
CA CYS A 19 14.40 8.40 13.56
C CYS A 19 13.62 7.21 14.15
N GLY A 20 14.25 6.57 15.14
CA GLY A 20 13.57 6.21 16.39
C GLY A 20 13.69 4.76 16.82
N SER A 21 14.71 4.44 17.62
CA SER A 21 14.67 3.31 18.55
C SER A 21 13.40 3.41 19.42
N ASP A 22 12.57 2.36 19.45
CA ASP A 22 12.17 1.69 20.69
C ASP A 22 11.09 0.60 20.49
N ASN A 23 11.35 -0.53 21.15
CA ASN A 23 10.44 -1.52 21.71
C ASN A 23 9.36 -2.23 20.86
N SER A 24 9.64 -3.51 20.62
CA SER A 24 8.77 -4.67 20.82
C SER A 24 7.33 -4.39 21.26
N ALA A 25 6.40 -4.51 20.31
CA ALA A 25 5.01 -4.84 20.60
C ALA A 25 4.48 -5.73 19.48
N SER A 26 4.72 -7.03 19.62
CA SER A 26 3.96 -8.09 18.97
C SER A 26 2.49 -7.94 19.37
N THR A 27 1.74 -7.22 18.55
CA THR A 27 0.28 -7.13 18.66
C THR A 27 -0.31 -8.09 17.65
N SER A 28 -0.67 -9.27 18.14
CA SER A 28 -1.60 -10.18 17.50
C SER A 28 -2.97 -9.50 17.39
N GLY A 29 -3.15 -8.71 16.33
CA GLY A 29 -4.45 -8.31 15.81
C GLY A 29 -4.64 -9.06 14.51
N SER A 30 -5.70 -9.87 14.40
CA SER A 30 -6.09 -10.52 13.16
C SER A 30 -6.45 -9.43 12.13
N GLY A 31 -5.45 -8.96 11.39
CA GLY A 31 -5.66 -8.20 10.17
C GLY A 31 -6.43 -9.04 9.15
N PRO A 32 -6.92 -8.42 8.06
CA PRO A 32 -7.54 -9.18 6.98
C PRO A 32 -6.57 -10.27 6.52
N GLN A 33 -7.06 -11.50 6.41
CA GLN A 33 -6.24 -12.63 5.97
C GLN A 33 -5.76 -12.36 4.55
N VAL A 34 -4.44 -12.28 4.37
CA VAL A 34 -3.82 -12.18 3.06
C VAL A 34 -3.91 -13.54 2.39
N LEU A 35 -4.62 -13.60 1.27
CA LEU A 35 -4.82 -14.81 0.47
C LEU A 35 -3.63 -15.04 -0.47
N SER A 36 -3.10 -13.97 -1.04
CA SER A 36 -1.89 -14.00 -1.85
C SER A 36 -1.18 -12.65 -1.84
N CYS A 37 0.13 -12.69 -2.06
CA CYS A 37 0.96 -11.51 -2.30
C CYS A 37 1.98 -11.84 -3.37
N SER A 38 2.17 -10.93 -4.32
CA SER A 38 3.24 -11.04 -5.32
C SER A 38 3.93 -9.69 -5.51
N ALA A 39 5.20 -9.72 -5.88
CA ALA A 39 5.96 -8.54 -6.27
C ALA A 39 6.80 -8.91 -7.49
N ASN A 40 6.59 -8.23 -8.62
CA ASN A 40 7.21 -8.57 -9.89
C ASN A 40 7.64 -7.31 -10.63
N ALA A 41 8.87 -7.30 -11.16
CA ALA A 41 9.29 -6.31 -12.14
C ALA A 41 8.47 -6.45 -13.42
N ILE A 42 8.05 -5.32 -13.99
CA ILE A 42 7.38 -5.26 -15.29
C ILE A 42 8.20 -4.49 -16.35
N SER A 43 9.18 -3.70 -15.90
CA SER A 43 10.22 -3.05 -16.70
C SER A 43 11.50 -2.91 -15.86
N ASP A 44 12.52 -2.24 -16.42
CA ASP A 44 13.78 -1.95 -15.73
C ASP A 44 13.64 -0.94 -14.57
N ASP A 45 12.53 -0.20 -14.54
CA ASP A 45 12.27 0.89 -13.61
C ASP A 45 10.91 0.80 -12.90
N THR A 46 10.05 -0.16 -13.30
CA THR A 46 8.72 -0.35 -12.73
C THR A 46 8.51 -1.77 -12.23
N PHE A 47 7.93 -1.88 -11.04
CA PHE A 47 7.44 -3.13 -10.49
C PHE A 47 6.01 -2.98 -9.98
N ILE A 48 5.31 -4.10 -9.91
CA ILE A 48 3.98 -4.20 -9.32
C ILE A 48 4.06 -5.11 -8.10
N MET A 49 3.49 -4.67 -6.99
CA MET A 49 3.15 -5.50 -5.85
C MET A 49 1.63 -5.68 -5.80
N GLU A 50 1.14 -6.91 -5.79
CA GLU A 50 -0.28 -7.23 -5.68
C GLU A 50 -0.53 -7.96 -4.37
N VAL A 51 -1.46 -7.45 -3.55
CA VAL A 51 -1.91 -8.05 -2.30
C VAL A 51 -3.40 -8.35 -2.40
N VAL A 52 -3.77 -9.61 -2.25
CA VAL A 52 -5.17 -10.06 -2.30
C VAL A 52 -5.63 -10.48 -0.92
N THR A 53 -6.77 -9.94 -0.49
CA THR A 53 -7.51 -10.37 0.69
C THR A 53 -8.91 -10.84 0.29
N GLU A 54 -9.73 -11.27 1.24
CA GLU A 54 -11.12 -11.66 0.96
C GLU A 54 -11.98 -10.53 0.38
N ASN A 55 -11.69 -9.27 0.73
CA ASN A 55 -12.57 -8.13 0.45
C ASN A 55 -11.94 -7.06 -0.43
N VAL A 56 -10.62 -7.06 -0.59
CA VAL A 56 -9.91 -6.08 -1.42
C VAL A 56 -8.70 -6.71 -2.08
N THR A 57 -8.47 -6.35 -3.34
CA THR A 57 -7.21 -6.51 -4.05
C THR A 57 -6.53 -5.16 -4.12
N MET A 58 -5.31 -5.05 -3.60
CA MET A 58 -4.49 -3.86 -3.68
C MET A 58 -3.34 -4.11 -4.66
N THR A 59 -3.27 -3.27 -5.69
CA THR A 59 -2.15 -3.25 -6.65
C THR A 59 -1.34 -1.99 -6.42
N THR A 60 -0.08 -2.12 -6.02
CA THR A 60 0.88 -1.03 -5.91
C THR A 60 1.82 -1.06 -7.10
N THR A 61 1.72 -0.10 -8.00
CA THR A 61 2.67 0.12 -9.09
C THR A 61 3.68 1.16 -8.65
N THR A 62 4.97 0.80 -8.65
CA THR A 62 6.06 1.71 -8.30
C THR A 62 6.99 1.89 -9.50
N THR A 63 7.18 3.13 -9.94
CA THR A 63 8.14 3.50 -10.98
C THR A 63 9.22 4.41 -10.41
N ILE A 64 10.48 3.99 -10.46
CA ILE A 64 11.61 4.81 -10.01
C ILE A 64 12.24 5.53 -11.19
N ALA A 65 12.07 6.85 -11.23
CA ALA A 65 12.60 7.72 -12.28
C ALA A 65 13.59 8.73 -11.66
N GLY A 66 14.88 8.40 -11.72
CA GLY A 66 15.93 9.22 -11.11
C GLY A 66 15.83 9.19 -9.59
N ASN A 67 15.61 10.35 -8.96
CA ASN A 67 15.48 10.50 -7.51
C ASN A 67 14.02 10.54 -7.03
N LEU A 68 13.07 10.12 -7.87
CA LEU A 68 11.64 10.11 -7.56
C LEU A 68 11.05 8.71 -7.73
N ALA A 69 10.18 8.32 -6.81
CA ALA A 69 9.29 7.19 -6.92
C ALA A 69 7.87 7.69 -7.22
N ASN A 70 7.33 7.29 -8.36
CA ASN A 70 5.91 7.48 -8.68
C ASN A 70 5.18 6.21 -8.23
N ILE A 71 4.27 6.36 -7.27
CA ILE A 71 3.56 5.23 -6.66
C ILE A 71 2.07 5.38 -6.93
N GLU A 72 1.47 4.32 -7.48
CA GLU A 72 0.04 4.21 -7.70
C GLU A 72 -0.50 3.02 -6.91
N TYR A 73 -1.48 3.26 -6.03
CA TYR A 73 -2.25 2.24 -5.34
C TYR A 73 -3.62 2.14 -5.99
N ASP A 74 -3.95 0.98 -6.53
CA ASP A 74 -5.29 0.64 -7.01
C ASP A 74 -5.91 -0.37 -6.04
N LEU A 75 -6.91 0.08 -5.30
CA LEU A 75 -7.70 -0.73 -4.37
C LEU A 75 -9.01 -1.11 -5.06
N SER A 76 -9.18 -2.40 -5.35
CA SER A 76 -10.40 -2.96 -5.92
C SER A 76 -11.16 -3.77 -4.86
N TYR A 77 -12.34 -3.30 -4.48
CA TYR A 77 -13.17 -3.91 -3.44
C TYR A 77 -14.09 -4.98 -4.04
N ALA A 78 -14.22 -6.10 -3.34
CA ALA A 78 -15.08 -7.18 -3.75
C ALA A 78 -16.58 -6.75 -3.74
N PRO A 79 -17.45 -7.31 -4.59
CA PRO A 79 -18.83 -6.85 -4.75
C PRO A 79 -19.68 -6.89 -3.48
N GLN A 80 -19.34 -7.76 -2.52
CA GLN A 80 -20.03 -7.85 -1.23
C GLN A 80 -19.71 -6.68 -0.28
N VAL A 81 -18.66 -5.92 -0.54
CA VAL A 81 -18.30 -4.75 0.27
C VAL A 81 -19.31 -3.64 -0.02
N PRO A 82 -19.99 -3.08 1.01
CA PRO A 82 -20.97 -2.03 0.78
C PRO A 82 -20.34 -0.77 0.16
N ALA A 83 -20.97 -0.20 -0.87
CA ALA A 83 -20.49 1.04 -1.50
C ALA A 83 -20.35 2.20 -0.49
N ALA A 84 -21.19 2.27 0.55
CA ALA A 84 -21.06 3.27 1.62
C ALA A 84 -19.75 3.12 2.41
N TYR A 85 -19.24 1.89 2.56
CA TYR A 85 -17.95 1.64 3.19
C TYR A 85 -16.80 2.12 2.28
N VAL A 86 -16.85 1.78 0.99
CA VAL A 86 -15.86 2.23 -0.01
C VAL A 86 -15.83 3.76 -0.11
N GLN A 87 -17.00 4.41 -0.11
CA GLN A 87 -17.10 5.86 -0.13
C GLN A 87 -16.50 6.49 1.13
N GLN A 88 -16.75 5.91 2.30
CA GLN A 88 -16.14 6.40 3.54
C GLN A 88 -14.62 6.28 3.50
N ASP A 89 -14.10 5.14 3.04
CA ASP A 89 -12.66 4.91 2.92
C ASP A 89 -12.02 5.89 1.92
N CYS A 90 -12.68 6.14 0.78
CA CYS A 90 -12.31 7.17 -0.17
C CYS A 90 -12.22 8.57 0.48
N ASP A 91 -13.24 8.96 1.26
CA ASP A 91 -13.29 10.29 1.86
C ASP A 91 -12.23 10.46 2.96
N ASP A 92 -11.85 9.39 3.64
CA ASP A 92 -10.74 9.40 4.60
C ASP A 92 -9.39 9.50 3.87
N ASN A 93 -9.19 8.77 2.77
CA ASN A 93 -7.99 8.88 1.93
C ASN A 93 -7.83 10.27 1.29
N LYS A 94 -8.93 10.93 0.90
CA LYS A 94 -8.90 12.32 0.39
C LYS A 94 -8.34 13.30 1.41
N LYS A 95 -8.70 13.16 2.69
CA LYS A 95 -8.19 14.05 3.75
C LYS A 95 -6.69 13.87 3.94
N GLU A 96 -6.19 12.63 3.91
CA GLU A 96 -4.75 12.36 4.01
C GLU A 96 -3.99 12.82 2.76
N ALA A 97 -4.61 12.73 1.59
CA ALA A 97 -4.00 13.14 0.33
C ALA A 97 -3.75 14.65 0.23
N GLU A 98 -4.60 15.47 0.87
CA GLU A 98 -4.41 16.92 0.98
C GLU A 98 -3.08 17.28 1.65
N GLU A 99 -2.61 16.47 2.61
CA GLU A 99 -1.35 16.68 3.33
C GLU A 99 -0.12 16.22 2.52
N LYS A 100 -0.31 15.29 1.58
CA LYS A 100 0.76 14.62 0.83
C LYS A 100 0.88 15.05 -0.64
N ASN A 101 0.04 15.99 -1.10
CA ASN A 101 -0.11 16.33 -2.52
C ASN A 101 -0.38 15.09 -3.40
N ALA A 102 -1.14 14.13 -2.88
CA ALA A 102 -1.52 12.94 -3.61
C ALA A 102 -2.83 13.16 -4.40
N GLN A 103 -2.99 12.47 -5.52
CA GLN A 103 -4.24 12.45 -6.28
C GLN A 103 -5.08 11.26 -5.85
N ILE A 104 -6.36 11.49 -5.56
CA ILE A 104 -7.33 10.44 -5.23
C ILE A 104 -8.43 10.40 -6.29
N ILE A 105 -8.71 9.22 -6.82
CA ILE A 105 -9.81 8.94 -7.74
C ILE A 105 -10.67 7.85 -7.10
N CYS A 106 -11.95 8.11 -6.91
CA CYS A 106 -12.87 7.15 -6.29
C CYS A 106 -13.96 6.73 -7.25
N SER A 107 -14.36 5.46 -7.14
CA SER A 107 -15.52 4.88 -7.77
C SER A 107 -16.32 4.07 -6.75
N ASP A 108 -17.46 3.50 -7.14
CA ASP A 108 -18.33 2.73 -6.25
C ASP A 108 -17.62 1.54 -5.57
N HIS A 109 -16.61 0.96 -6.23
CA HIS A 109 -15.87 -0.22 -5.75
C HIS A 109 -14.36 -0.13 -5.97
N SER A 110 -13.82 1.05 -6.25
CA SER A 110 -12.38 1.23 -6.32
C SER A 110 -11.89 2.58 -5.83
N ILE A 111 -10.66 2.59 -5.35
CA ILE A 111 -9.93 3.81 -4.97
C ILE A 111 -8.56 3.73 -5.63
N ILE A 112 -8.21 4.76 -6.39
CA ILE A 112 -6.88 4.93 -6.96
C ILE A 112 -6.20 6.11 -6.28
N ILE A 113 -5.01 5.88 -5.75
CA ILE A 113 -4.17 6.87 -5.08
C ILE A 113 -2.87 7.00 -5.86
N LYS A 114 -2.52 8.21 -6.26
CA LYS A 114 -1.24 8.49 -6.93
C LYS A 114 -0.43 9.46 -6.12
N GLU A 115 0.81 9.10 -5.83
CA GLU A 115 1.75 9.93 -5.09
C GLU A 115 3.12 9.93 -5.75
N VAL A 116 3.87 11.01 -5.51
CA VAL A 116 5.26 11.13 -5.91
C VAL A 116 6.07 11.38 -4.66
N GLN A 117 7.04 10.52 -4.39
CA GLN A 117 7.92 10.61 -3.24
C GLN A 117 9.39 10.67 -3.69
N PRO A 118 10.30 11.26 -2.90
CA PRO A 118 11.73 11.06 -3.11
C PRO A 118 12.07 9.56 -3.15
N ALA A 119 13.06 9.16 -3.94
CA ALA A 119 13.58 7.79 -3.95
C ALA A 119 15.03 7.81 -3.46
N ASP A 120 15.23 7.34 -2.23
CA ASP A 120 16.54 7.21 -1.58
C ASP A 120 17.15 5.80 -1.74
N ILE A 121 16.43 4.89 -2.40
CA ILE A 121 16.86 3.52 -2.67
C ILE A 121 16.81 3.21 -4.17
N SER A 122 17.60 2.22 -4.60
CA SER A 122 17.60 1.75 -5.98
C SER A 122 16.31 0.98 -6.31
N PHE A 123 16.02 0.81 -7.60
CA PHE A 123 14.96 -0.07 -8.09
C PHE A 123 15.10 -1.50 -7.55
N GLU A 124 16.32 -2.05 -7.60
CA GLU A 124 16.61 -3.42 -7.16
C GLU A 124 16.33 -3.59 -5.66
N ASP A 125 16.71 -2.61 -4.84
CA ASP A 125 16.45 -2.63 -3.40
C ASP A 125 14.96 -2.47 -3.08
N ALA A 126 14.26 -1.60 -3.82
CA ALA A 126 12.82 -1.40 -3.66
C ALA A 126 12.03 -2.68 -4.01
N LEU A 127 12.36 -3.32 -5.13
CA LEU A 127 11.74 -4.58 -5.54
C LEU A 127 12.01 -5.68 -4.52
N LYS A 128 13.26 -5.84 -4.07
CA LYS A 128 13.62 -6.82 -3.04
C LYS A 128 12.91 -6.57 -1.72
N SER A 129 12.70 -5.30 -1.36
CA SER A 129 11.89 -4.91 -0.20
C SER A 129 10.44 -5.38 -0.35
N ALA A 130 9.81 -5.11 -1.51
CA ALA A 130 8.44 -5.54 -1.79
C ALA A 130 8.29 -7.08 -1.75
N GLU A 131 9.23 -7.82 -2.33
CA GLU A 131 9.26 -9.29 -2.24
C GLU A 131 9.38 -9.78 -0.79
N ASN A 132 10.23 -9.14 0.02
CA ASN A 132 10.36 -9.47 1.44
C ASN A 132 9.08 -9.21 2.20
N SER A 133 8.40 -8.09 1.92
CA SER A 133 7.09 -7.78 2.49
C SER A 133 6.07 -8.87 2.15
N CYS A 134 5.98 -9.29 0.88
CA CYS A 134 5.09 -10.39 0.50
C CYS A 134 5.40 -11.70 1.23
N ARG A 135 6.68 -12.06 1.40
CA ARG A 135 7.09 -13.24 2.16
C ARG A 135 6.62 -13.20 3.62
N GLN A 136 6.62 -12.01 4.24
CA GLN A 136 6.21 -11.85 5.63
C GLN A 136 4.69 -11.84 5.82
N MET A 137 3.91 -11.48 4.80
CA MET A 137 2.45 -11.39 4.89
C MET A 137 1.73 -12.74 4.80
N ILE A 138 2.37 -13.78 4.26
CA ILE A 138 1.77 -15.11 4.02
C ILE A 138 2.06 -16.10 5.18
N HIS A 139 2.55 -15.61 6.33
CA HIS A 139 2.89 -16.43 7.51
C HIS A 139 2.05 -16.04 8.74
#